data_AF-A0AA38AEC3-F1
#
_entry.id   AF-A0AA38AEC3-F1
#
_cell.length_a   1.000
_cell.length_b   1.000
_cell.length_c   1.000
_cell.angle_alpha   90.00
_cell.angle_beta   90.00
_cell.angle_gamma   90.00
#
_symmetry.space_group_name_H-M   'P 1'
#
loop_
_entity.id
_entity.type
_entity.pdbx_description
1 polymer ?
#
loop_
_entity_poly.entity_id
_entity_poly.type
_entity_poly.pdbx_seq_one_letter_code
_entity_poly.pdbx_strand_id
1 'polypeptide(L)'
;MAKVFVIDRVVTAPGCAQAFLDAYLAGYVPPARERGMELRDVLVSPPIWFDDRSNVVTITWSLPSPQAWWQMTWRGRPDPAVARWWDGISDLVEERSRSVAEEAQDVGTDGAPPPLPVTSGGAATVGVMRLLDVAESERDRVLDAVRAAAQRSGAVGALVEPTLPGSRNGGDILVHLRFPDRSAWEASGFDDALADSAISHINGATYEGSPAVRARGTVYRTLLLRVPPDVDSATVATFEQELAMMPRYVSAITAWQLSRVDDAIGTSQWTHVFEQEFTDVDGLMGPYLMHPIHWSVVDRWFDPETTDMIVRDRVCHSFCRADSPILSTLR
;
A
#
# COMPACT_ATOMS: atom_id res chain seq x y z
N MET A 1 9.39 -6.10 -22.36
CA MET A 1 9.13 -6.12 -20.89
C MET A 1 8.68 -7.51 -20.54
N ALA A 2 9.09 -8.03 -19.39
CA ALA A 2 8.76 -9.38 -18.96
C ALA A 2 7.24 -9.57 -18.88
N LYS A 3 6.76 -10.73 -19.31
CA LYS A 3 5.34 -11.10 -19.19
C LYS A 3 5.06 -11.43 -17.72
N VAL A 4 3.96 -10.92 -17.20
CA VAL A 4 3.50 -11.23 -15.84
C VAL A 4 2.44 -12.31 -15.92
N PHE A 5 2.53 -13.32 -15.06
CA PHE A 5 1.58 -14.41 -14.94
C PHE A 5 0.84 -14.30 -13.61
N VAL A 6 -0.48 -14.40 -13.64
CA VAL A 6 -1.30 -14.50 -12.42
C VAL A 6 -1.80 -15.95 -12.34
N ILE A 7 -1.48 -16.63 -11.25
CA ILE A 7 -1.75 -18.05 -11.05
C ILE A 7 -2.76 -18.15 -9.91
N ASP A 8 -3.98 -18.53 -10.25
CA ASP A 8 -5.03 -18.87 -9.29
C ASP A 8 -4.97 -20.38 -9.03
N ARG A 9 -4.90 -20.78 -7.76
CA ARG A 9 -5.06 -22.16 -7.33
C ARG A 9 -6.31 -22.26 -6.47
N VAL A 10 -7.25 -23.10 -6.88
CA VAL A 10 -8.55 -23.27 -6.21
C VAL A 10 -8.75 -24.74 -5.85
N VAL A 11 -8.89 -25.04 -4.56
CA VAL A 11 -9.42 -26.33 -4.09
C VAL A 11 -10.93 -26.21 -4.07
N THR A 12 -11.62 -27.00 -4.88
CA THR A 12 -13.09 -26.94 -4.99
C THR A 12 -13.73 -27.77 -3.89
N ALA A 13 -14.94 -27.41 -3.49
CA ALA A 13 -15.77 -28.29 -2.68
C ALA A 13 -15.95 -29.67 -3.34
N PRO A 14 -16.13 -30.75 -2.55
CA PRO A 14 -16.29 -32.08 -3.08
C PRO A 14 -17.42 -32.17 -4.11
N GLY A 15 -17.12 -32.71 -5.31
CA GLY A 15 -18.12 -32.82 -6.38
C GLY A 15 -18.35 -31.53 -7.19
N CYS A 16 -17.76 -30.40 -6.82
CA CYS A 16 -18.11 -29.09 -7.38
C CYS A 16 -17.20 -28.62 -8.53
N ALA A 17 -16.19 -29.40 -8.94
CA ALA A 17 -15.15 -28.93 -9.85
C ALA A 17 -15.67 -28.47 -11.23
N GLN A 18 -16.61 -29.21 -11.81
CA GLN A 18 -17.23 -28.83 -13.09
C GLN A 18 -18.09 -27.57 -12.94
N ALA A 19 -18.91 -27.50 -11.90
CA ALA A 19 -19.76 -26.33 -11.62
C ALA A 19 -18.92 -25.06 -11.37
N PHE A 20 -17.80 -25.20 -10.64
CA PHE A 20 -16.84 -24.12 -10.43
C PHE A 20 -16.27 -23.64 -11.76
N LEU A 21 -15.82 -24.55 -12.63
CA LEU A 21 -15.26 -24.19 -13.94
C LEU A 21 -16.28 -23.49 -14.84
N ASP A 22 -17.50 -24.00 -14.91
CA ASP A 22 -18.55 -23.39 -15.71
C ASP A 22 -18.86 -21.97 -15.21
N ALA A 23 -18.95 -21.79 -13.89
CA ALA A 23 -19.14 -20.48 -13.26
C ALA A 23 -17.95 -19.53 -13.52
N TYR A 24 -16.71 -20.03 -13.40
CA TYR A 24 -15.48 -19.26 -13.64
C TYR A 24 -15.37 -18.78 -15.09
N LEU A 25 -15.58 -19.69 -16.05
CA LEU A 25 -15.49 -19.41 -17.48
C LEU A 25 -16.61 -18.47 -17.96
N ALA A 26 -17.81 -18.57 -17.39
CA ALA A 26 -18.94 -17.72 -17.76
C ALA A 26 -18.92 -16.35 -17.04
N GLY A 27 -18.50 -16.31 -15.77
CA GLY A 27 -18.66 -15.15 -14.91
C GLY A 27 -17.40 -14.32 -14.68
N TYR A 28 -16.24 -14.95 -14.53
CA TYR A 28 -14.99 -14.25 -14.22
C TYR A 28 -14.13 -14.00 -15.46
N VAL A 29 -14.05 -14.96 -16.39
CA VAL A 29 -13.18 -14.84 -17.57
C VAL A 29 -13.49 -13.63 -18.46
N PRO A 30 -14.77 -13.31 -18.79
CA PRO A 30 -15.08 -12.15 -19.62
C PRO A 30 -14.61 -10.81 -19.02
N PRO A 31 -14.98 -10.43 -17.77
CA PRO A 31 -14.51 -9.17 -17.21
C PRO A 31 -13.00 -9.16 -16.95
N ALA A 32 -12.36 -10.30 -16.64
CA ALA A 32 -10.91 -10.37 -16.55
C ALA A 32 -10.21 -10.04 -17.89
N ARG A 33 -10.77 -10.51 -19.02
CA ARG A 33 -10.30 -10.14 -20.37
C ARG A 33 -10.49 -8.66 -20.68
N GLU A 34 -11.61 -8.07 -20.26
CA GLU A 34 -11.86 -6.62 -20.39
C GLU A 34 -10.86 -5.79 -19.58
N ARG A 35 -10.37 -6.32 -18.46
CA ARG A 35 -9.25 -5.73 -17.68
C ARG A 35 -7.87 -5.98 -18.30
N GLY A 36 -7.77 -6.72 -19.40
CA GLY A 36 -6.54 -6.93 -20.18
C GLY A 36 -5.81 -8.24 -19.90
N MET A 37 -6.43 -9.17 -19.17
CA MET A 37 -5.84 -10.47 -18.86
C MET A 37 -6.06 -11.48 -20.00
N GLU A 38 -5.01 -12.20 -20.40
CA GLU A 38 -5.07 -13.28 -21.37
C GLU A 38 -5.08 -14.65 -20.66
N LEU A 39 -6.17 -15.41 -20.79
CA LEU A 39 -6.28 -16.76 -20.22
C LEU A 39 -5.35 -17.71 -20.97
N ARG A 40 -4.40 -18.34 -20.27
CA ARG A 40 -3.42 -19.26 -20.86
C ARG A 40 -3.84 -20.71 -20.72
N ASP A 41 -4.06 -21.14 -19.48
CA ASP A 41 -4.35 -22.53 -19.16
C ASP A 41 -5.30 -22.63 -17.96
N VAL A 42 -6.07 -23.72 -17.99
CA VAL A 42 -6.96 -24.15 -16.92
C VAL A 42 -6.71 -25.65 -16.75
N LEU A 43 -6.14 -26.02 -15.61
CA LEU A 43 -5.71 -27.38 -15.31
C LEU A 43 -6.51 -27.92 -14.14
N VAL A 44 -6.94 -29.18 -14.22
CA VAL A 44 -7.62 -29.87 -13.12
C VAL A 44 -6.76 -31.02 -12.63
N SER A 45 -6.56 -31.09 -11.32
CA SER A 45 -5.75 -32.11 -10.65
C SER A 45 -6.51 -32.74 -9.47
N PRO A 46 -6.55 -34.08 -9.35
CA PRO A 46 -6.20 -35.03 -10.41
C PRO A 46 -7.13 -34.84 -11.63
N PRO A 47 -6.77 -35.35 -12.83
CA PRO A 47 -7.56 -35.20 -14.06
C PRO A 47 -8.77 -36.15 -14.08
N ILE A 48 -9.58 -36.09 -13.03
CA ILE A 48 -10.78 -36.89 -12.80
C ILE A 48 -11.84 -35.96 -12.22
N TRP A 49 -13.06 -36.01 -12.73
CA TRP A 49 -14.20 -35.33 -12.10
C TRP A 49 -14.71 -36.19 -10.97
N PHE A 50 -14.42 -35.81 -9.74
CA PHE A 50 -15.02 -36.45 -8.58
C PHE A 50 -16.44 -35.93 -8.37
N ASP A 51 -17.31 -36.80 -7.86
CA ASP A 51 -18.64 -36.48 -7.34
C ASP A 51 -18.63 -36.30 -5.82
N ASP A 52 -17.64 -36.87 -5.13
CA ASP A 52 -17.56 -36.96 -3.66
C ASP A 52 -16.25 -36.41 -3.06
N ARG A 53 -15.34 -35.88 -3.89
CA ARG A 53 -14.01 -35.36 -3.48
C ARG A 53 -13.67 -34.05 -4.17
N SER A 54 -12.73 -33.33 -3.56
CA SER A 54 -12.22 -32.07 -4.07
C SER A 54 -11.29 -32.27 -5.28
N ASN A 55 -11.29 -31.30 -6.18
CA ASN A 55 -10.25 -31.12 -7.19
C ASN A 55 -9.45 -29.85 -6.90
N VAL A 56 -8.23 -29.81 -7.41
CA VAL A 56 -7.44 -28.58 -7.51
C VAL A 56 -7.54 -28.07 -8.94
N VAL A 57 -8.09 -26.87 -9.11
CA VAL A 57 -8.10 -26.15 -10.38
C VAL A 57 -7.00 -25.08 -10.35
N THR A 58 -6.06 -25.16 -11.28
CA THR A 58 -5.04 -24.13 -11.50
C THR A 58 -5.40 -23.34 -12.74
N ILE A 59 -5.58 -22.03 -12.60
CA ILE A 59 -5.84 -21.11 -13.71
C ILE A 59 -4.65 -20.17 -13.86
N THR A 60 -4.08 -20.13 -15.06
CA THR A 60 -2.99 -19.20 -15.38
C THR A 60 -3.47 -18.13 -16.34
N TRP A 61 -3.31 -16.88 -15.92
CA TRP A 61 -3.48 -15.70 -16.74
C TRP A 61 -2.14 -15.08 -17.08
N SER A 62 -2.13 -14.24 -18.11
CA SER A 62 -0.95 -13.45 -18.43
C SER A 62 -1.26 -12.03 -18.87
N LEU A 63 -0.33 -11.14 -18.56
CA LEU A 63 -0.34 -9.72 -18.87
C LEU A 63 1.00 -9.35 -19.52
N PRO A 64 1.01 -8.44 -20.50
CA PRO A 64 2.21 -8.17 -21.31
C PRO A 64 3.32 -7.43 -20.55
N SER A 65 3.05 -6.90 -19.35
CA SER A 65 4.04 -6.19 -18.54
C SER A 65 3.54 -5.94 -17.11
N PRO A 66 4.44 -5.58 -16.16
CA PRO A 66 4.06 -5.06 -14.84
C PRO A 66 3.15 -3.82 -14.91
N GLN A 67 3.35 -2.96 -15.90
CA GLN A 67 2.46 -1.81 -16.13
C GLN A 67 1.03 -2.25 -16.46
N ALA A 68 0.87 -3.28 -17.31
CA ALA A 68 -0.44 -3.83 -17.64
C ALA A 68 -1.08 -4.51 -16.41
N TRP A 69 -0.28 -5.17 -15.58
CA TRP A 69 -0.74 -5.71 -14.30
C TRP A 69 -1.30 -4.61 -13.40
N TRP A 70 -0.60 -3.49 -13.23
CA TRP A 70 -1.11 -2.35 -12.45
C TRP A 70 -2.39 -1.75 -13.02
N GLN A 71 -2.48 -1.62 -14.35
CA GLN A 71 -3.69 -1.12 -15.00
C GLN A 71 -4.89 -2.05 -14.74
N MET A 72 -4.67 -3.36 -14.76
CA MET A 72 -5.67 -4.37 -14.41
C MET A 72 -6.09 -4.22 -12.93
N THR A 73 -5.14 -4.18 -12.00
CA THR A 73 -5.40 -4.05 -10.55
C THR A 73 -6.10 -2.73 -10.21
N TRP A 74 -5.73 -1.61 -10.82
CA TRP A 74 -6.39 -0.32 -10.59
C TRP A 74 -7.82 -0.27 -11.09
N ARG A 75 -8.17 -1.05 -12.11
CA ARG A 75 -9.56 -1.21 -12.57
C ARG A 75 -10.35 -2.16 -11.67
N GLY A 76 -9.73 -3.27 -11.24
CA GLY A 76 -10.39 -4.29 -10.42
C GLY A 76 -10.62 -3.87 -8.97
N ARG A 77 -9.63 -3.23 -8.33
CA ARG A 77 -9.68 -2.88 -6.89
C ARG A 77 -10.90 -2.05 -6.46
N PRO A 78 -11.31 -0.98 -7.18
CA PRO A 78 -12.49 -0.21 -6.80
C PRO A 78 -13.80 -0.85 -7.28
N ASP A 79 -13.77 -1.92 -8.08
CA ASP A 79 -14.96 -2.54 -8.64
C ASP A 79 -15.53 -3.61 -7.69
N PRO A 80 -16.66 -3.33 -7.01
CA PRO A 80 -17.24 -4.29 -6.08
C PRO A 80 -17.86 -5.50 -6.80
N ALA A 81 -18.02 -5.48 -8.13
CA ALA A 81 -18.50 -6.64 -8.87
C ALA A 81 -17.53 -7.82 -8.80
N VAL A 82 -16.22 -7.55 -8.71
CA VAL A 82 -15.20 -8.60 -8.61
C VAL A 82 -15.33 -9.36 -7.28
N ALA A 83 -15.40 -8.63 -6.16
CA ALA A 83 -15.59 -9.24 -4.84
C ALA A 83 -16.92 -9.99 -4.75
N ARG A 84 -18.02 -9.37 -5.20
CA ARG A 84 -19.35 -10.01 -5.20
C ARG A 84 -19.41 -11.29 -6.02
N TRP A 85 -18.65 -11.37 -7.11
CA TRP A 85 -18.61 -12.58 -7.93
C TRP A 85 -17.95 -13.73 -7.17
N TRP A 86 -16.80 -13.49 -6.53
CA TRP A 86 -16.12 -14.48 -5.70
C TRP A 86 -16.99 -14.93 -4.52
N ASP A 87 -17.65 -13.99 -3.84
CA ASP A 87 -18.60 -14.30 -2.77
C ASP A 87 -19.76 -15.16 -3.27
N GLY A 88 -20.27 -14.89 -4.48
CA GLY A 88 -21.38 -15.64 -5.08
C GLY A 88 -21.06 -17.09 -5.45
N ILE A 89 -19.79 -17.47 -5.50
CA ILE A 89 -19.35 -18.85 -5.79
C ILE A 89 -18.64 -19.51 -4.60
N SER A 90 -18.69 -18.90 -3.41
CA SER A 90 -17.95 -19.38 -2.23
C SER A 90 -18.25 -20.83 -1.87
N ASP A 91 -19.50 -21.27 -2.06
CA ASP A 91 -19.93 -22.64 -1.76
C ASP A 91 -19.27 -23.70 -2.65
N LEU A 92 -18.68 -23.30 -3.78
CA LEU A 92 -17.96 -24.18 -4.70
C LEU A 92 -16.47 -24.33 -4.35
N VAL A 93 -15.97 -23.60 -3.34
CA VAL A 93 -14.54 -23.43 -3.06
C VAL A 93 -14.24 -23.75 -1.60
N GLU A 94 -13.29 -24.65 -1.35
CA GLU A 94 -12.75 -24.91 -0.01
C GLU A 94 -11.57 -23.99 0.31
N GLU A 95 -10.67 -23.79 -0.66
CA GLU A 95 -9.46 -23.01 -0.50
C GLU A 95 -9.15 -22.30 -1.81
N ARG A 96 -8.65 -21.07 -1.73
CA ARG A 96 -8.15 -20.32 -2.87
C ARG A 96 -6.84 -19.64 -2.52
N SER A 97 -5.94 -19.56 -3.48
CA SER A 97 -4.77 -18.71 -3.42
C SER A 97 -4.46 -18.11 -4.79
N ARG A 98 -3.83 -16.94 -4.78
CA ARG A 98 -3.36 -16.24 -5.97
C ARG A 98 -1.90 -15.89 -5.80
N SER A 99 -1.08 -16.22 -6.79
CA SER A 99 0.32 -15.81 -6.85
C SER A 99 0.63 -15.14 -8.19
N VAL A 100 1.73 -14.41 -8.23
CA VAL A 100 2.20 -13.73 -9.44
C VAL A 100 3.61 -14.19 -9.76
N ALA A 101 3.88 -14.44 -11.04
CA ALA A 101 5.14 -14.98 -11.52
C ALA A 101 5.62 -14.28 -12.80
N GLU A 102 6.90 -14.44 -13.10
CA GLU A 102 7.52 -14.15 -14.39
C GLU A 102 8.18 -15.44 -14.91
N GLU A 103 8.52 -15.49 -16.20
CA GLU A 103 9.29 -16.61 -16.72
C GLU A 103 10.68 -16.65 -16.08
N ALA A 104 11.20 -17.85 -15.81
CA ALA A 104 12.48 -18.01 -15.11
C ALA A 104 13.66 -17.29 -15.81
N GLN A 105 13.60 -17.14 -17.12
CA GLN A 105 14.61 -16.41 -17.92
C GLN A 105 14.51 -14.88 -17.80
N ASP A 106 13.35 -14.37 -17.39
CA ASP A 106 13.05 -12.94 -17.27
C ASP A 106 13.24 -12.42 -15.83
N VAL A 107 13.33 -13.31 -14.84
CA VAL A 107 13.60 -12.93 -13.45
C VAL A 107 14.95 -12.21 -13.37
N GLY A 108 14.91 -10.95 -12.92
CA GLY A 108 16.09 -10.10 -12.82
C GLY A 108 17.25 -10.77 -12.07
N THR A 109 18.43 -10.79 -12.69
CA THR A 109 19.67 -11.31 -12.10
C THR A 109 20.42 -10.26 -11.28
N ASP A 110 19.74 -9.17 -10.89
CA ASP A 110 20.35 -8.16 -10.04
C ASP A 110 20.95 -8.88 -8.83
N GLY A 111 22.26 -8.71 -8.64
CA GLY A 111 23.03 -9.46 -7.64
C GLY A 111 22.40 -9.36 -6.25
N ALA A 112 22.88 -10.18 -5.30
CA ALA A 112 22.33 -10.25 -3.96
C ALA A 112 21.96 -8.85 -3.41
N PRO A 113 20.68 -8.61 -3.07
CA PRO A 113 20.22 -7.26 -2.80
C PRO A 113 21.00 -6.66 -1.63
N PRO A 114 21.32 -5.36 -1.68
CA PRO A 114 22.11 -4.71 -0.64
C PRO A 114 21.43 -4.88 0.73
N PRO A 115 22.18 -4.83 1.84
CA PRO A 115 21.59 -4.85 3.18
C PRO A 115 20.50 -3.78 3.31
N LEU A 116 19.49 -4.07 4.13
CA LEU A 116 18.49 -3.07 4.49
C LEU A 116 19.22 -1.85 5.08
N PRO A 117 18.77 -0.62 4.76
CA PRO A 117 19.26 0.56 5.46
C PRO A 117 19.08 0.34 6.96
N VAL A 118 20.14 0.53 7.74
CA VAL A 118 20.07 0.40 9.19
C VAL A 118 19.34 1.62 9.75
N THR A 119 18.51 1.40 10.77
CA THR A 119 17.96 2.48 11.58
C THR A 119 19.12 3.29 12.14
N SER A 120 19.11 4.61 11.95
CA SER A 120 20.02 5.47 12.69
C SER A 120 19.75 5.25 14.18
N GLY A 121 20.77 4.92 14.96
CA GLY A 121 20.65 4.58 16.40
C GLY A 121 20.21 5.74 17.31
N GLY A 122 19.49 6.73 16.78
CA GLY A 122 18.83 7.78 17.55
C GLY A 122 17.60 7.25 18.26
N ALA A 123 17.22 7.95 19.34
CA ALA A 123 15.99 7.67 20.07
C ALA A 123 14.77 7.77 19.13
N ALA A 124 13.74 6.96 19.41
CA ALA A 124 12.46 7.06 18.73
C ALA A 124 11.90 8.48 18.93
N THR A 125 11.32 9.02 17.86
CA THR A 125 10.66 10.34 17.87
C THR A 125 9.17 10.15 17.67
N VAL A 126 8.37 11.12 18.13
CA VAL A 126 6.94 11.18 17.84
C VAL A 126 6.73 11.83 16.47
N GLY A 127 6.15 11.08 15.53
CA GLY A 127 5.67 11.57 14.25
C GLY A 127 4.19 11.93 14.32
N VAL A 128 3.83 13.06 13.70
CA VAL A 128 2.45 13.55 13.59
C VAL A 128 2.15 13.82 12.13
N MET A 129 1.23 13.05 11.57
CA MET A 129 0.75 13.18 10.20
C MET A 129 -0.64 13.81 10.19
N ARG A 130 -0.85 14.83 9.35
CA ARG A 130 -2.17 15.40 9.02
C ARG A 130 -2.27 15.61 7.51
N LEU A 131 -3.33 15.09 6.93
CA LEU A 131 -3.68 15.21 5.52
C LEU A 131 -4.96 16.03 5.44
N LEU A 132 -4.84 17.29 4.98
CA LEU A 132 -5.90 18.29 5.08
C LEU A 132 -6.63 18.43 3.74
N ASP A 133 -7.94 18.22 3.70
CA ASP A 133 -8.77 18.61 2.55
C ASP A 133 -9.27 20.04 2.77
N VAL A 134 -8.92 20.95 1.87
CA VAL A 134 -9.06 22.41 2.05
C VAL A 134 -9.84 23.01 0.89
N ALA A 135 -10.73 23.96 1.19
CA ALA A 135 -11.41 24.74 0.16
C ALA A 135 -10.39 25.39 -0.80
N GLU A 136 -10.53 25.13 -2.10
CA GLU A 136 -9.52 25.49 -3.12
C GLU A 136 -9.17 26.98 -3.11
N SER A 137 -10.17 27.86 -2.92
CA SER A 137 -9.98 29.31 -2.87
C SER A 137 -9.18 29.80 -1.66
N GLU A 138 -9.12 28.98 -0.60
CA GLU A 138 -8.47 29.30 0.67
C GLU A 138 -7.15 28.55 0.87
N ARG A 139 -6.76 27.68 -0.08
CA ARG A 139 -5.63 26.75 0.07
C ARG A 139 -4.33 27.45 0.45
N ASP A 140 -3.97 28.53 -0.24
CA ASP A 140 -2.71 29.26 0.03
C ASP A 140 -2.71 29.91 1.42
N ARG A 141 -3.85 30.49 1.82
CA ARG A 141 -4.01 31.11 3.15
C ARG A 141 -3.87 30.07 4.27
N VAL A 142 -4.55 28.93 4.11
CA VAL A 142 -4.47 27.82 5.08
C VAL A 142 -3.06 27.24 5.11
N LEU A 143 -2.43 27.05 3.95
CA LEU A 143 -1.06 26.57 3.85
C LEU A 143 -0.08 27.46 4.62
N ASP A 144 -0.16 28.78 4.43
CA ASP A 144 0.69 29.74 5.15
C ASP A 144 0.42 29.73 6.66
N ALA A 145 -0.84 29.64 7.07
CA ALA A 145 -1.20 29.56 8.49
C ALA A 145 -0.67 28.27 9.15
N VAL A 146 -0.82 27.13 8.49
CA VAL A 146 -0.34 25.82 8.95
C VAL A 146 1.19 25.76 8.97
N ARG A 147 1.86 26.32 7.97
CA ARG A 147 3.34 26.48 7.97
C ARG A 147 3.81 27.31 9.15
N ALA A 148 3.15 28.44 9.41
CA ALA A 148 3.51 29.30 10.53
C ALA A 148 3.27 28.60 11.88
N ALA A 149 2.20 27.81 12.01
CA ALA A 149 1.95 26.99 13.20
C ALA A 149 3.02 25.91 13.38
N ALA A 150 3.38 25.20 12.31
CA ALA A 150 4.44 24.19 12.32
C ALA A 150 5.78 24.79 12.78
N GLN A 151 6.14 25.97 12.31
CA GLN A 151 7.37 26.67 12.73
C GLN A 151 7.38 27.04 14.22
N ARG A 152 6.23 27.38 14.80
CA ARG A 152 6.10 27.73 16.23
C ARG A 152 5.90 26.51 17.14
N SER A 153 5.57 25.35 16.58
CA SER A 153 5.22 24.14 17.32
C SER A 153 6.36 23.59 18.19
N GLY A 154 7.61 23.92 17.87
CA GLY A 154 8.79 23.32 18.52
C GLY A 154 9.19 21.96 17.94
N ALA A 155 8.56 21.53 16.84
CA ALA A 155 8.95 20.33 16.12
C ALA A 155 10.43 20.39 15.67
N VAL A 156 11.14 19.26 15.81
CA VAL A 156 12.54 19.12 15.36
C VAL A 156 12.63 18.94 13.84
N GLY A 157 11.55 18.49 13.21
CA GLY A 157 11.38 18.41 11.76
C GLY A 157 9.93 18.73 11.39
N ALA A 158 9.75 19.46 10.29
CA ALA A 158 8.43 19.83 9.78
C ALA A 158 8.44 19.83 8.25
N LEU A 159 7.39 19.25 7.66
CA LEU A 159 7.06 19.31 6.25
C LEU A 159 5.61 19.74 6.15
N VAL A 160 5.36 20.86 5.47
CA VAL A 160 4.00 21.36 5.21
C VAL A 160 3.95 21.83 3.77
N GLU A 161 3.44 20.97 2.90
CA GLU A 161 3.48 21.16 1.45
C GLU A 161 2.17 20.73 0.79
N PRO A 162 1.79 21.36 -0.34
CA PRO A 162 0.73 20.84 -1.20
C PRO A 162 1.04 19.42 -1.66
N THR A 163 0.01 18.58 -1.75
CA THR A 163 0.16 17.23 -2.29
C THR A 163 0.36 17.25 -3.80
N LEU A 164 1.12 16.28 -4.31
CA LEU A 164 1.37 16.13 -5.74
C LEU A 164 0.27 15.28 -6.41
N PRO A 165 0.03 15.48 -7.72
CA PRO A 165 -0.89 14.65 -8.51
C PRO A 165 -0.53 13.16 -8.42
N GLY A 166 -1.53 12.32 -8.18
CA GLY A 166 -1.38 10.87 -7.96
C GLY A 166 -1.60 10.43 -6.51
N SER A 167 -1.70 11.38 -5.58
CA SER A 167 -2.18 11.13 -4.22
C SER A 167 -3.63 10.62 -4.24
N ARG A 168 -4.00 9.73 -3.30
CA ARG A 168 -5.33 9.11 -3.17
C ARG A 168 -5.79 9.23 -1.73
N ASN A 169 -6.90 9.94 -1.49
CA ASN A 169 -7.34 10.31 -0.14
C ASN A 169 -6.22 10.99 0.67
N GLY A 170 -5.37 11.77 -0.01
CA GLY A 170 -4.09 12.24 0.53
C GLY A 170 -4.12 13.63 1.13
N GLY A 171 -5.27 14.31 1.15
CA GLY A 171 -5.34 15.75 1.43
C GLY A 171 -4.90 16.61 0.25
N ASP A 172 -5.26 17.89 0.29
CA ASP A 172 -4.68 18.97 -0.51
C ASP A 172 -3.34 19.44 0.06
N ILE A 173 -3.19 19.39 1.39
CA ILE A 173 -1.98 19.76 2.12
C ILE A 173 -1.54 18.58 2.98
N LEU A 174 -0.27 18.18 2.83
CA LEU A 174 0.40 17.20 3.68
C LEU A 174 1.18 17.93 4.77
N VAL A 175 0.90 17.57 6.02
CA VAL A 175 1.62 18.01 7.21
C VAL A 175 2.28 16.80 7.85
N HIS A 176 3.59 16.85 8.00
CA HIS A 176 4.35 15.92 8.83
C HIS A 176 5.21 16.70 9.82
N LEU A 177 4.99 16.48 11.11
CA LEU A 177 5.79 17.07 12.19
C LEU A 177 6.47 15.96 12.97
N ARG A 178 7.66 16.27 13.49
CA ARG A 178 8.43 15.35 14.32
C ARG A 178 8.83 16.02 15.63
N PHE A 179 8.55 15.36 16.73
CA PHE A 179 8.83 15.83 18.10
C PHE A 179 9.76 14.85 18.81
N PRO A 180 10.57 15.33 19.78
CA PRO A 180 11.45 14.47 20.55
C PRO A 180 10.67 13.44 21.39
N ASP A 181 9.49 13.81 21.89
CA ASP A 181 8.62 12.96 22.69
C ASP A 181 7.16 13.45 22.64
N ARG A 182 6.27 12.70 23.28
CA ARG A 182 4.83 12.97 23.32
C ARG A 182 4.47 14.23 24.12
N SER A 183 5.21 14.53 25.19
CA SER A 183 5.00 15.75 25.98
C SER A 183 5.27 17.01 25.16
N ALA A 184 6.32 16.99 24.33
CA ALA A 184 6.63 18.10 23.42
C ALA A 184 5.54 18.28 22.35
N TRP A 185 4.97 17.18 21.84
CA TRP A 185 3.82 17.24 20.93
C TRP A 185 2.59 17.86 21.59
N GLU A 186 2.20 17.37 22.77
CA GLU A 186 1.01 17.84 23.51
C GLU A 186 1.12 19.33 23.88
N ALA A 187 2.32 19.82 24.17
CA ALA A 187 2.56 21.22 24.48
C ALA A 187 2.62 22.15 23.25
N SER A 188 2.59 21.61 22.02
CA SER A 188 2.87 22.37 20.79
C SER A 188 1.76 23.35 20.38
N GLY A 189 0.50 23.08 20.77
CA GLY A 189 -0.67 23.84 20.34
C GLY A 189 -0.94 23.80 18.83
N PHE A 190 -0.31 22.89 18.07
CA PHE A 190 -0.40 22.89 16.60
C PHE A 190 -1.84 22.66 16.10
N ASP A 191 -2.61 21.80 16.77
CA ASP A 191 -3.97 21.44 16.36
C ASP A 191 -4.93 22.65 16.38
N ASP A 192 -4.62 23.75 17.08
CA ASP A 192 -5.41 24.99 17.03
C ASP A 192 -5.49 25.57 15.60
N ALA A 193 -4.43 25.42 14.81
CA ALA A 193 -4.40 25.86 13.42
C ALA A 193 -5.29 25.00 12.50
N LEU A 194 -5.66 23.80 12.94
CA LEU A 194 -6.50 22.87 12.19
C LEU A 194 -8.00 23.13 12.40
N ALA A 195 -8.38 24.04 13.30
CA ALA A 195 -9.76 24.46 13.52
C ALA A 195 -10.28 25.47 12.47
N ASP A 196 -9.48 25.81 11.46
CA ASP A 196 -9.87 26.71 10.38
C ASP A 196 -11.05 26.12 9.59
N SER A 197 -12.12 26.91 9.43
CA SER A 197 -13.35 26.47 8.74
C SER A 197 -13.15 26.12 7.25
N ALA A 198 -12.05 26.57 6.64
CA ALA A 198 -11.71 26.18 5.27
C ALA A 198 -11.16 24.74 5.17
N ILE A 199 -10.73 24.14 6.30
CA ILE A 199 -10.34 22.74 6.38
C ILE A 199 -11.62 21.91 6.57
N SER A 200 -12.02 21.22 5.51
CA SER A 200 -13.26 20.44 5.47
C SER A 200 -13.10 19.05 6.08
N HIS A 201 -11.90 18.49 6.02
CA HIS A 201 -11.63 17.14 6.48
C HIS A 201 -10.15 16.93 6.78
N ILE A 202 -9.86 16.03 7.72
CA ILE A 202 -8.51 15.66 8.13
C ILE A 202 -8.42 14.15 8.32
N ASN A 203 -7.48 13.52 7.63
CA ASN A 203 -6.97 12.20 8.01
C ASN A 203 -5.63 12.37 8.69
N GLY A 204 -5.37 11.63 9.76
CA GLY A 204 -4.12 11.79 10.49
C GLY A 204 -3.81 10.67 11.45
N ALA A 205 -2.55 10.61 11.83
CA ALA A 205 -2.02 9.64 12.76
C ALA A 205 -0.92 10.29 13.61
N THR A 206 -0.85 9.90 14.87
CA THR A 206 0.29 10.13 15.76
C THR A 206 0.91 8.77 16.10
N TYR A 207 2.23 8.68 16.04
CA TYR A 207 2.96 7.42 16.17
C TYR A 207 4.39 7.66 16.63
N GLU A 208 5.02 6.62 17.16
CA GLU A 208 6.45 6.62 17.47
C GLU A 208 7.26 5.80 16.45
N GLY A 209 8.50 6.21 16.20
CA GLY A 209 9.41 5.38 15.44
C GLY A 209 10.77 5.99 15.18
N SER A 210 11.65 5.15 14.64
CA SER A 210 13.02 5.47 14.26
C SER A 210 13.21 5.20 12.76
N PRO A 211 13.43 6.22 11.94
CA PRO A 211 13.58 6.04 10.52
C PRO A 211 14.95 5.43 10.18
N ALA A 212 15.00 4.73 9.05
CA ALA A 212 16.23 4.23 8.47
C ALA A 212 16.56 5.01 7.20
N VAL A 213 17.81 5.47 7.08
CA VAL A 213 18.24 6.38 6.02
C VAL A 213 19.42 5.78 5.26
N ARG A 214 19.34 5.79 3.93
CA ARG A 214 20.41 5.39 3.01
C ARG A 214 21.00 6.58 2.28
N ALA A 215 20.14 7.49 1.83
CA ALA A 215 20.50 8.64 1.04
C ALA A 215 19.47 9.76 1.23
N ARG A 216 19.73 10.93 0.63
CA ARG A 216 18.77 12.02 0.58
C ARG A 216 17.74 11.77 -0.54
N GLY A 217 16.46 11.92 -0.22
CA GLY A 217 15.38 12.01 -1.20
C GLY A 217 14.93 13.45 -1.46
N THR A 218 14.09 13.62 -2.48
CA THR A 218 13.42 14.90 -2.79
C THR A 218 11.90 14.82 -2.81
N VAL A 219 11.35 13.62 -2.59
CA VAL A 219 9.91 13.37 -2.47
C VAL A 219 9.66 12.62 -1.18
N TYR A 220 8.76 13.15 -0.36
CA TYR A 220 8.25 12.45 0.81
C TYR A 220 6.89 11.83 0.47
N ARG A 221 6.70 10.57 0.89
CA ARG A 221 5.44 9.82 0.75
C ARG A 221 5.06 9.24 2.10
N THR A 222 3.78 9.30 2.41
CA THR A 222 3.16 8.57 3.52
C THR A 222 2.02 7.69 3.03
N LEU A 223 1.85 6.56 3.69
CA LEU A 223 0.70 5.67 3.54
C LEU A 223 0.07 5.43 4.91
N LEU A 224 -1.17 5.89 5.09
CA LEU A 224 -2.00 5.48 6.23
C LEU A 224 -2.84 4.28 5.82
N LEU A 225 -2.78 3.23 6.62
CA LEU A 225 -3.53 2.00 6.40
C LEU A 225 -4.12 1.46 7.69
N ARG A 226 -5.17 0.66 7.55
CA ARG A 226 -5.85 -0.01 8.65
C ARG A 226 -5.87 -1.51 8.41
N VAL A 227 -5.42 -2.22 9.43
CA VAL A 227 -5.58 -3.67 9.57
C VAL A 227 -6.73 -3.93 10.54
N PRO A 228 -7.73 -4.74 10.17
CA PRO A 228 -8.83 -5.11 11.05
C PRO A 228 -8.37 -5.80 12.35
N PRO A 229 -9.05 -5.57 13.48
CA PRO A 229 -8.66 -6.11 14.78
C PRO A 229 -8.83 -7.63 14.91
N ASP A 230 -9.55 -8.27 14.00
CA ASP A 230 -9.76 -9.73 13.91
C ASP A 230 -8.60 -10.46 13.22
N VAL A 231 -7.66 -9.75 12.61
CA VAL A 231 -6.45 -10.34 12.01
C VAL A 231 -5.48 -10.73 13.12
N ASP A 232 -5.00 -11.96 13.10
CA ASP A 232 -4.09 -12.48 14.11
C ASP A 232 -2.70 -11.82 14.05
N SER A 233 -2.01 -11.80 15.20
CA SER A 233 -0.73 -11.10 15.33
C SER A 233 0.41 -11.69 14.50
N ALA A 234 0.36 -12.98 14.14
CA ALA A 234 1.39 -13.58 13.29
C ALA A 234 1.23 -13.10 11.84
N THR A 235 0.00 -13.05 11.33
CA THR A 235 -0.31 -12.47 10.02
C THR A 235 0.08 -11.00 9.95
N VAL A 236 -0.22 -10.21 10.99
CA VAL A 236 0.21 -8.80 11.06
C VAL A 236 1.74 -8.69 11.03
N ALA A 237 2.46 -9.52 11.79
CA ALA A 237 3.92 -9.49 11.79
C ALA A 237 4.54 -9.85 10.43
N THR A 238 3.94 -10.80 9.70
CA THR A 238 4.37 -11.13 8.32
C THR A 238 4.10 -9.95 7.38
N PHE A 239 2.92 -9.33 7.47
CA PHE A 239 2.60 -8.12 6.70
C PHE A 239 3.61 -6.99 6.96
N GLU A 240 3.90 -6.69 8.23
CA GLU A 240 4.87 -5.66 8.62
C GLU A 240 6.27 -5.97 8.08
N GLN A 241 6.71 -7.23 8.18
CA GLN A 241 8.00 -7.68 7.67
C GLN A 241 8.12 -7.52 6.15
N GLU A 242 7.09 -7.92 5.41
CA GLU A 242 7.09 -7.82 3.95
C GLU A 242 6.99 -6.38 3.47
N LEU A 243 6.21 -5.54 4.14
CA LEU A 243 6.11 -4.13 3.80
C LEU A 243 7.45 -3.42 4.04
N ALA A 244 8.12 -3.74 5.16
CA ALA A 244 9.44 -3.22 5.54
C ALA A 244 10.60 -3.73 4.66
N MET A 245 10.39 -4.77 3.84
CA MET A 245 11.46 -5.32 3.00
C MET A 245 11.69 -4.50 1.73
N MET A 246 10.71 -3.74 1.25
CA MET A 246 10.78 -3.03 -0.04
C MET A 246 12.05 -2.16 -0.21
N PRO A 247 12.51 -1.38 0.78
CA PRO A 247 13.73 -0.57 0.66
C PRO A 247 15.01 -1.38 0.41
N ARG A 248 15.00 -2.69 0.67
CA ARG A 248 16.09 -3.61 0.32
C ARG A 248 16.25 -3.76 -1.20
N TYR A 249 15.14 -3.71 -1.92
CA TYR A 249 15.07 -4.02 -3.36
C TYR A 249 14.89 -2.76 -4.20
N VAL A 250 14.11 -1.79 -3.73
CA VAL A 250 13.85 -0.54 -4.45
C VAL A 250 14.83 0.53 -3.97
N SER A 251 15.92 0.71 -4.73
CA SER A 251 16.97 1.70 -4.44
C SER A 251 16.48 3.15 -4.49
N ALA A 252 15.38 3.41 -5.22
CA ALA A 252 14.72 4.70 -5.24
C ALA A 252 14.15 5.11 -3.87
N ILE A 253 13.93 4.17 -2.94
CA ILE A 253 13.59 4.47 -1.55
C ILE A 253 14.88 4.83 -0.80
N THR A 254 15.01 6.10 -0.44
CA THR A 254 16.22 6.68 0.15
C THR A 254 16.17 6.72 1.68
N ALA A 255 14.98 6.85 2.25
CA ALA A 255 14.72 6.73 3.68
C ALA A 255 13.33 6.12 3.92
N TRP A 256 13.10 5.49 5.07
CA TRP A 256 11.80 4.89 5.38
C TRP A 256 11.57 4.67 6.87
N GLN A 257 10.30 4.54 7.26
CA GLN A 257 9.86 4.15 8.60
C GLN A 257 8.49 3.47 8.52
N LEU A 258 8.36 2.26 9.08
CA LEU A 258 7.06 1.64 9.32
C LEU A 258 6.75 1.70 10.82
N SER A 259 5.63 2.31 11.17
CA SER A 259 5.20 2.52 12.56
C SER A 259 3.77 2.07 12.76
N ARG A 260 3.47 1.56 13.97
CA ARG A 260 2.09 1.43 14.45
C ARG A 260 1.58 2.78 14.94
N VAL A 261 0.29 2.99 14.78
CA VAL A 261 -0.39 4.23 15.18
C VAL A 261 -0.81 4.14 16.64
N ASP A 262 -0.53 5.20 17.39
CA ASP A 262 -1.03 5.37 18.75
C ASP A 262 -2.42 6.03 18.74
N ASP A 263 -2.53 7.14 17.99
CA ASP A 263 -3.75 7.93 17.89
C ASP A 263 -4.10 8.18 16.43
N ALA A 264 -5.31 7.80 16.02
CA ALA A 264 -5.84 8.02 14.67
C ALA A 264 -6.95 9.08 14.67
N ILE A 265 -6.98 9.91 13.62
CA ILE A 265 -8.09 10.82 13.34
C ILE A 265 -8.54 10.69 11.87
N GLY A 266 -9.80 11.04 11.60
CA GLY A 266 -10.37 11.06 10.25
C GLY A 266 -11.27 9.87 9.95
N THR A 267 -11.20 9.35 8.72
CA THR A 267 -12.17 8.38 8.20
C THR A 267 -12.01 6.96 8.71
N SER A 268 -10.81 6.60 9.19
CA SER A 268 -10.49 5.25 9.63
C SER A 268 -9.70 5.28 10.93
N GLN A 269 -9.84 4.21 11.71
CA GLN A 269 -8.95 3.90 12.83
C GLN A 269 -7.62 3.38 12.28
N TRP A 270 -6.80 4.27 11.72
CA TRP A 270 -5.51 3.94 11.14
C TRP A 270 -4.66 3.14 12.13
N THR A 271 -4.03 2.05 11.67
CA THR A 271 -3.21 1.19 12.55
C THR A 271 -1.74 1.26 12.22
N HIS A 272 -1.39 1.65 10.99
CA HIS A 272 0.01 1.82 10.58
C HIS A 272 0.20 3.07 9.74
N VAL A 273 1.40 3.64 9.88
CA VAL A 273 1.95 4.65 8.97
C VAL A 273 3.19 4.06 8.32
N PHE A 274 3.24 4.09 6.99
CA PHE A 274 4.46 3.79 6.25
C PHE A 274 4.97 5.04 5.55
N GLU A 275 6.06 5.58 6.08
CA GLU A 275 6.76 6.74 5.57
C GLU A 275 7.93 6.33 4.69
N GLN A 276 8.13 7.05 3.59
CA GLN A 276 9.23 6.83 2.67
C GLN A 276 9.69 8.17 2.07
N GLU A 277 10.99 8.29 1.87
CA GLU A 277 11.55 9.28 0.95
C GLU A 277 11.99 8.59 -0.34
N PHE A 278 11.79 9.26 -1.45
CA PHE A 278 12.20 8.82 -2.78
C PHE A 278 13.23 9.78 -3.38
N THR A 279 14.08 9.26 -4.27
CA THR A 279 15.01 10.06 -5.07
C THR A 279 14.31 11.26 -5.71
N ASP A 280 13.17 11.01 -6.36
CA ASP A 280 12.29 11.98 -7.02
C ASP A 280 10.91 11.34 -7.33
N VAL A 281 10.04 12.07 -8.03
CA VAL A 281 8.70 11.60 -8.41
C VAL A 281 8.79 10.42 -9.38
N ASP A 282 9.76 10.42 -10.29
CA ASP A 282 9.93 9.34 -11.27
C ASP A 282 10.35 8.04 -10.57
N GLY A 283 11.17 8.13 -9.52
CA GLY A 283 11.52 7.03 -8.62
C GLY A 283 10.31 6.37 -7.97
N LEU A 284 9.36 7.20 -7.48
CA LEU A 284 8.09 6.75 -6.91
C LEU A 284 7.15 6.16 -7.98
N MET A 285 7.00 6.81 -9.12
CA MET A 285 6.01 6.45 -10.14
C MET A 285 6.51 5.39 -11.15
N GLY A 286 7.82 5.12 -11.18
CA GLY A 286 8.46 4.17 -12.07
C GLY A 286 9.08 3.00 -11.29
N PRO A 287 10.37 3.06 -10.91
CA PRO A 287 11.08 1.97 -10.25
C PRO A 287 10.33 1.34 -9.07
N TYR A 288 9.72 2.15 -8.19
CA TYR A 288 8.96 1.64 -7.06
C TYR A 288 7.70 0.87 -7.45
N LEU A 289 6.89 1.39 -8.37
CA LEU A 289 5.69 0.69 -8.83
C LEU A 289 6.06 -0.55 -9.65
N MET A 290 7.08 -0.46 -10.49
CA MET A 290 7.40 -1.54 -11.45
C MET A 290 8.21 -2.70 -10.84
N HIS A 291 8.78 -2.53 -9.64
CA HIS A 291 9.61 -3.57 -9.04
C HIS A 291 8.77 -4.79 -8.59
N PRO A 292 9.20 -6.04 -8.88
CA PRO A 292 8.48 -7.26 -8.48
C PRO A 292 8.07 -7.31 -7.01
N ILE A 293 8.97 -6.92 -6.10
CA ILE A 293 8.65 -6.82 -4.66
C ILE A 293 7.34 -6.10 -4.35
N HIS A 294 6.98 -5.09 -5.14
CA HIS A 294 5.80 -4.30 -4.91
C HIS A 294 4.55 -5.04 -5.41
N TRP A 295 4.50 -5.39 -6.69
CA TRP A 295 3.30 -5.98 -7.28
C TRP A 295 3.10 -7.47 -6.97
N SER A 296 4.14 -8.24 -6.61
CA SER A 296 4.01 -9.67 -6.31
C SER A 296 3.96 -10.02 -4.82
N VAL A 297 4.73 -9.31 -3.98
CA VAL A 297 4.83 -9.62 -2.55
C VAL A 297 3.98 -8.67 -1.71
N VAL A 298 4.06 -7.36 -1.96
CA VAL A 298 3.41 -6.37 -1.10
C VAL A 298 1.95 -6.12 -1.48
N ASP A 299 1.63 -5.99 -2.77
CA ASP A 299 0.29 -5.57 -3.18
C ASP A 299 -0.79 -6.62 -2.85
N ARG A 300 -0.41 -7.88 -2.66
CA ARG A 300 -1.31 -8.96 -2.23
C ARG A 300 -2.03 -8.65 -0.90
N TRP A 301 -1.45 -7.83 -0.03
CA TRP A 301 -2.09 -7.43 1.22
C TRP A 301 -3.22 -6.39 1.03
N PHE A 302 -3.31 -5.79 -0.17
CA PHE A 302 -4.23 -4.70 -0.52
C PHE A 302 -5.20 -5.04 -1.66
N ASP A 303 -4.92 -6.08 -2.44
CA ASP A 303 -5.71 -6.45 -3.61
C ASP A 303 -6.92 -7.34 -3.21
N PRO A 304 -8.18 -6.91 -3.44
CA PRO A 304 -9.37 -7.70 -3.13
C PRO A 304 -9.48 -9.01 -3.89
N GLU A 305 -8.69 -9.19 -4.94
CA GLU A 305 -8.67 -10.45 -5.65
C GLU A 305 -7.74 -11.49 -5.01
N THR A 306 -6.93 -11.15 -4.00
CA THR A 306 -6.11 -12.12 -3.26
C THR A 306 -6.82 -12.57 -1.99
N THR A 307 -6.47 -13.75 -1.48
CA THR A 307 -6.98 -14.27 -0.20
C THR A 307 -6.19 -13.78 1.00
N ASP A 308 -5.03 -13.16 0.77
CA ASP A 308 -4.15 -12.61 1.81
C ASP A 308 -4.57 -11.21 2.26
N MET A 309 -5.51 -10.57 1.58
CA MET A 309 -5.84 -9.18 1.80
C MET A 309 -6.31 -8.92 3.23
N ILE A 310 -5.53 -8.10 3.95
CA ILE A 310 -5.88 -7.61 5.29
C ILE A 310 -6.14 -6.10 5.31
N VAL A 311 -5.69 -5.34 4.31
CA VAL A 311 -5.94 -3.90 4.23
C VAL A 311 -7.23 -3.65 3.46
N ARG A 312 -8.37 -3.68 4.17
CA ARG A 312 -9.73 -3.61 3.58
C ARG A 312 -10.27 -2.20 3.38
N ASP A 313 -9.88 -1.28 4.26
CA ASP A 313 -10.31 0.10 4.17
C ASP A 313 -9.57 0.84 3.06
N ARG A 314 -10.13 1.97 2.62
CA ARG A 314 -9.42 2.87 1.71
C ARG A 314 -8.17 3.38 2.42
N VAL A 315 -7.03 3.32 1.73
CA VAL A 315 -5.76 3.88 2.22
C VAL A 315 -5.70 5.39 1.97
N CYS A 316 -4.95 6.11 2.79
CA CYS A 316 -4.45 7.43 2.42
C CYS A 316 -3.06 7.26 1.81
N HIS A 317 -2.92 7.53 0.51
CA HIS A 317 -1.64 7.61 -0.18
C HIS A 317 -1.35 9.07 -0.49
N SER A 318 -0.38 9.68 0.19
CA SER A 318 -0.06 11.10 0.00
C SER A 318 1.43 11.30 -0.20
N PHE A 319 1.80 12.21 -1.09
CA PHE A 319 3.19 12.57 -1.31
C PHE A 319 3.35 14.01 -1.80
N CYS A 320 4.49 14.60 -1.49
CA CYS A 320 4.84 15.97 -1.85
C CYS A 320 6.35 16.11 -2.07
N ARG A 321 6.79 17.27 -2.56
CA ARG A 321 8.22 17.59 -2.64
C ARG A 321 8.77 17.81 -1.23
N ALA A 322 10.02 17.41 -1.00
CA ALA A 322 10.74 17.66 0.23
C ALA A 322 12.12 18.25 -0.10
N ASP A 323 12.31 19.53 0.23
CA ASP A 323 13.57 20.23 -0.07
C ASP A 323 14.69 19.87 0.93
N SER A 324 14.33 19.31 2.08
CA SER A 324 15.26 18.78 3.09
C SER A 324 14.84 17.36 3.51
N PRO A 325 15.78 16.50 3.94
CA PRO A 325 15.43 15.22 4.56
C PRO A 325 14.48 15.42 5.74
N ILE A 326 13.40 14.64 5.77
CA ILE A 326 12.35 14.65 6.77
C ILE A 326 12.51 13.46 7.72
N LEU A 327 13.01 12.34 7.20
CA LEU A 327 13.27 11.10 7.94
C LEU A 327 14.72 10.98 8.45
N SER A 328 15.48 12.08 8.53
CA SER A 328 16.82 12.08 9.14
C SER A 328 16.75 12.35 10.64
N THR A 329 17.39 11.51 11.46
CA THR A 329 17.43 11.69 12.94
C THR A 329 18.52 12.63 13.45
N LEU A 330 19.32 13.25 12.58
CA LEU A 330 20.43 14.12 12.99
C LEU A 330 20.53 15.34 12.07
N ARG A 331 20.50 16.53 12.68
CA ARG A 331 21.20 17.71 12.16
C ARG A 331 22.67 17.62 12.54
#